data_AF-A0A2C9VY47-F1
#
_entry.id   AF-A0A2C9VY47-F1
#
_cell.length_a   1.000
_cell.length_b   1.000
_cell.length_c   1.000
_cell.angle_alpha   90.00
_cell.angle_beta   90.00
_cell.angle_gamma   90.00
#
_symmetry.space_group_name_H-M   'P 1'
#
loop_
_entity.id
_entity.type
_entity.pdbx_description
1 polymer ?
#
loop_
_entity_poly.entity_id
_entity_poly.type
_entity_poly.pdbx_seq_one_letter_code
_entity_poly.pdbx_strand_id
1 'polypeptide(L)'
;MESVEFKVEMVGIHEKRLRKSLSKLKGIEKVEVDANSQKVVVTGYAHRNKILKAIRRGGLKADFWSAQNELLNVYSCTASYGSLRFNNSNFF
;
A
#
# COMPACT_ATOMS: atom_id res chain seq x y z
N MET A 1 14.14 -16.14 -6.17
CA MET A 1 14.21 -14.72 -5.78
C MET A 1 12.85 -14.12 -6.09
N GLU A 2 12.16 -13.61 -5.09
CA GLU A 2 10.81 -13.05 -5.25
C GLU A 2 10.88 -11.51 -5.13
N SER A 3 10.06 -10.83 -5.92
CA SER A 3 9.87 -9.38 -5.83
C SER A 3 8.49 -9.10 -5.27
N VAL A 4 8.42 -8.33 -4.19
CA VAL A 4 7.18 -7.95 -3.53
C VAL A 4 7.04 -6.44 -3.57
N GLU A 5 5.88 -6.00 -4.06
CA GLU A 5 5.55 -4.59 -4.22
C GLU A 5 4.67 -4.10 -3.08
N PHE A 6 4.97 -2.90 -2.59
CA PHE A 6 4.26 -2.24 -1.50
C PHE A 6 3.90 -0.81 -1.89
N LYS A 7 2.68 -0.41 -1.52
CA LYS A 7 2.27 0.99 -1.48
C LYS A 7 2.65 1.54 -0.11
N VAL A 8 3.50 2.56 -0.07
CA VAL A 8 3.97 3.15 1.19
C VAL A 8 3.76 4.65 1.17
N GLU A 9 3.00 5.17 2.12
CA GLU A 9 2.83 6.61 2.28
C GLU A 9 4.14 7.23 2.77
N MET A 10 4.87 7.85 1.84
CA MET A 10 6.23 8.35 2.07
C MET A 10 6.29 9.87 2.01
N VAL A 11 7.02 10.45 2.97
CA VAL A 11 7.47 11.86 2.99
C VAL A 11 9.00 11.83 3.01
N GLY A 12 9.71 12.87 2.55
CA GLY A 12 11.18 12.82 2.35
C GLY A 12 12.02 12.30 3.54
N ILE A 13 11.55 12.47 4.79
CA ILE A 13 12.21 11.93 6.00
C ILE A 13 12.05 10.40 6.16
N HIS A 14 11.03 9.80 5.55
CA HIS A 14 10.65 8.40 5.69
C HIS A 14 11.54 7.46 4.87
N GLU A 15 12.22 7.94 3.82
CA GLU A 15 13.08 7.10 2.99
C GLU A 15 14.24 6.48 3.79
N LYS A 16 14.97 7.31 4.55
CA LYS A 16 16.07 6.84 5.40
C LYS A 16 15.58 5.84 6.44
N ARG A 17 14.38 6.06 7.00
CA ARG A 17 13.77 5.20 8.02
C ARG A 17 13.31 3.86 7.44
N LEU A 18 12.76 3.87 6.22
CA LEU A 18 12.38 2.67 5.49
C LEU A 18 13.62 1.80 5.22
N ARG A 19 14.66 2.37 4.61
CA ARG A 19 15.92 1.66 4.33
C ARG A 19 16.53 1.05 5.59
N LYS A 20 16.55 1.81 6.70
CA LYS A 20 17.03 1.33 8.01
C LYS A 20 16.17 0.22 8.63
N SER A 21 14.87 0.20 8.34
CA SER A 21 13.95 -0.82 8.85
C SER A 21 14.09 -2.11 8.05
N LEU A 22 14.25 -2.00 6.72
CA LEU A 22 14.44 -3.13 5.82
C LEU A 22 15.83 -3.76 5.94
N SER A 23 16.89 -2.96 6.17
CA SER A 23 18.26 -3.50 6.34
C SER A 23 18.42 -4.42 7.55
N LYS A 24 17.52 -4.33 8.54
CA LYS A 24 17.49 -5.24 9.70
C LYS A 24 16.84 -6.59 9.40
N LEU A 25 16.12 -6.71 8.29
CA LEU A 25 15.41 -7.93 7.93
C LEU A 25 16.35 -8.88 7.18
N LYS A 26 16.46 -10.11 7.64
CA LYS A 26 17.24 -11.15 6.94
C LYS A 26 16.52 -11.58 5.66
N GLY A 27 17.29 -11.76 4.58
CA GLY A 27 16.78 -12.25 3.30
C GLY A 27 16.24 -11.18 2.35
N ILE A 28 16.51 -9.90 2.62
CA ILE A 28 16.32 -8.81 1.65
C ILE A 28 17.65 -8.61 0.91
N GLU A 29 17.57 -8.54 -0.41
CA GLU A 29 18.74 -8.38 -1.28
C GLU A 29 18.74 -7.02 -1.98
N LYS A 30 17.59 -6.58 -2.49
CA LYS A 30 17.43 -5.29 -3.16
C LYS A 30 16.18 -4.57 -2.67
N VAL A 31 16.27 -3.24 -2.56
CA VAL A 31 15.15 -2.35 -2.26
C VAL A 31 15.17 -1.20 -3.25
N GLU A 32 14.10 -1.06 -4.02
CA GLU A 32 13.87 0.04 -4.96
C GLU A 32 12.73 0.90 -4.41
N VAL A 33 12.91 2.21 -4.45
CA VAL A 33 11.96 3.18 -3.88
C VAL A 33 11.64 4.23 -4.93
N ASP A 34 10.37 4.27 -5.35
CA ASP A 34 9.81 5.29 -6.22
C ASP A 34 9.00 6.27 -5.37
N ALA A 35 9.64 7.37 -4.96
CA ALA A 35 8.99 8.40 -4.14
C ALA A 35 7.82 9.08 -4.87
N ASN A 36 7.93 9.26 -6.20
CA ASN A 36 6.89 9.89 -7.01
C ASN A 36 5.59 9.08 -7.03
N SER A 37 5.71 7.75 -7.14
CA SER A 37 4.57 6.82 -7.20
C SER A 37 4.22 6.21 -5.83
N GLN A 38 4.94 6.60 -4.77
CA GLN A 38 4.82 6.01 -3.43
C GLN A 38 4.88 4.48 -3.45
N LYS A 39 5.70 3.94 -4.37
CA LYS A 39 5.85 2.50 -4.62
C LYS A 39 7.21 2.05 -4.11
N VAL A 40 7.22 0.94 -3.41
CA VAL A 40 8.44 0.31 -2.91
C VAL A 40 8.47 -1.13 -3.40
N VAL A 41 9.54 -1.50 -4.07
CA VAL A 41 9.77 -2.87 -4.55
C VAL A 41 10.89 -3.47 -3.71
N VAL A 42 10.59 -4.58 -3.04
CA VAL A 42 11.56 -5.32 -2.24
C VAL A 42 11.82 -6.66 -2.90
N THR A 43 13.07 -6.95 -3.21
CA THR A 43 13.48 -8.22 -3.82
C THR A 43 14.30 -9.04 -2.84
N GLY A 44 13.97 -10.32 -2.71
CA GLY A 44 14.70 -11.25 -1.86
C GLY A 44 13.96 -12.57 -1.63
N TYR A 45 14.23 -13.18 -0.47
CA TYR A 45 13.68 -14.45 -0.02
C TYR A 45 12.81 -14.30 1.24
N ALA A 46 12.63 -13.06 1.71
CA ALA A 46 11.81 -12.77 2.89
C ALA A 46 10.31 -12.82 2.55
N HIS A 47 9.54 -13.49 3.41
CA HIS A 47 8.09 -13.57 3.25
C HIS A 47 7.41 -12.19 3.30
N ARG A 48 6.51 -11.91 2.34
CA ARG A 48 5.81 -10.62 2.17
C ARG A 48 5.21 -10.04 3.45
N ASN A 49 4.55 -10.85 4.28
CA ASN A 49 3.97 -10.40 5.56
C ASN A 49 5.03 -9.97 6.59
N LYS A 50 6.23 -10.57 6.59
CA LYS A 50 7.32 -10.15 7.49
C LYS A 50 7.84 -8.78 7.08
N ILE A 51 7.95 -8.54 5.77
CA ILE A 51 8.36 -7.25 5.20
C ILE A 51 7.33 -6.18 5.58
N LEU A 52 6.03 -6.44 5.38
CA LEU A 52 4.95 -5.52 5.76
C LEU A 52 5.01 -5.14 7.25
N LYS A 53 5.19 -6.15 8.13
CA LYS A 53 5.33 -5.92 9.58
C LYS A 53 6.57 -5.09 9.92
N ALA A 54 7.68 -5.28 9.21
CA ALA A 54 8.89 -4.49 9.42
C ALA A 54 8.68 -3.01 9.04
N ILE A 55 7.97 -2.75 7.94
CA ILE A 55 7.64 -1.38 7.49
C ILE A 55 6.72 -0.70 8.52
N ARG A 56 5.67 -1.39 8.99
CA ARG A 56 4.75 -0.89 10.03
C ARG A 56 5.45 -0.62 11.36
N ARG A 57 6.41 -1.48 11.76
CA ARG A 57 7.29 -1.23 12.93
C ARG A 57 8.17 0.01 12.74
N GLY A 58 8.48 0.35 11.50
CA GLY A 58 9.14 1.60 11.13
C GLY A 58 8.27 2.85 11.33
N GLY A 59 7.00 2.72 11.71
CA GLY A 59 6.06 3.84 11.85
C GLY A 59 5.51 4.33 10.52
N LEU A 60 5.62 3.52 9.47
CA LEU A 60 5.17 3.85 8.12
C LEU A 60 3.87 3.11 7.81
N LYS A 61 2.92 3.82 7.19
CA LYS A 61 1.72 3.20 6.62
C LYS A 61 2.10 2.54 5.30
N ALA A 62 1.94 1.22 5.26
CA ALA A 62 2.23 0.41 4.10
C ALA A 62 1.16 -0.66 3.93
N ASP A 63 0.81 -0.88 2.66
CA ASP A 63 -0.11 -1.90 2.18
C ASP A 63 0.48 -2.61 0.95
N PHE A 64 -0.05 -3.78 0.61
CA PHE A 64 0.39 -4.48 -0.59
C PHE A 64 -0.04 -3.73 -1.84
N TRP A 65 0.88 -3.60 -2.78
CA TRP A 65 0.56 -3.09 -4.10
C TRP A 65 -0.19 -4.19 -4.87
N SER A 66 -1.53 -4.15 -4.84
CA SER A 66 -2.36 -5.03 -5.65
C SER A 66 -2.92 -4.25 -6.82
N ALA A 67 -2.68 -4.71 -8.04
CA ALA A 67 -3.31 -4.17 -9.25
C ALA A 67 -4.86 -4.26 -9.19
N GLN A 68 -5.41 -5.13 -8.34
CA GLN A 68 -6.86 -5.30 -8.15
C GLN A 68 -7.49 -4.16 -7.34
N ASN A 69 -6.70 -3.37 -6.60
CA ASN A 69 -7.23 -2.26 -5.82
C ASN A 69 -7.80 -1.15 -6.70
N GLU A 70 -7.31 -0.99 -7.94
CA GLU A 70 -7.85 0.04 -8.84
C GLU A 70 -9.27 -0.32 -9.30
N LEU A 71 -9.50 -1.57 -9.73
CA LEU A 71 -10.82 -2.02 -10.14
C LEU A 71 -11.80 -1.99 -8.97
N LEU A 72 -11.42 -2.54 -7.81
CA LEU A 72 -12.29 -2.51 -6.61
C LEU A 72 -12.59 -1.08 -6.15
N ASN A 73 -11.62 -0.17 -6.20
CA ASN A 73 -11.84 1.24 -5.87
C ASN A 73 -12.87 1.88 -6.84
N VAL A 74 -12.77 1.61 -8.14
CA VAL A 74 -13.74 2.06 -9.14
C VAL A 74 -15.14 1.49 -8.86
N TYR A 75 -15.24 0.18 -8.57
CA TYR A 75 -16.52 -0.46 -8.24
C TYR A 75 -17.12 0.04 -6.90
N SER A 76 -16.32 0.38 -5.89
CA SER A 76 -16.83 0.99 -4.65
C SER A 76 -17.29 2.45 -4.85
N CYS A 77 -16.66 3.18 -5.77
CA CYS A 77 -17.07 4.54 -6.13
C CYS A 77 -18.41 4.55 -6.90
N THR A 78 -18.67 3.58 -7.78
CA THR A 78 -19.95 3.48 -8.49
C THR A 78 -21.11 3.08 -7.58
N ALA A 79 -20.89 2.25 -6.58
CA ALA A 79 -21.91 1.90 -5.58
C ALA A 79 -22.31 3.11 -4.70
N SER A 80 -21.38 4.03 -4.40
CA SER A 80 -21.65 5.19 -3.54
C SER A 80 -22.46 6.29 -4.23
N TYR A 81 -22.34 6.45 -5.56
CA TYR A 81 -23.15 7.42 -6.33
C TYR A 81 -24.58 6.93 -6.60
N GLY A 82 -24.84 5.62 -6.46
CA GLY A 82 -26.16 5.01 -6.60
C GLY A 82 -27.06 5.14 -5.36
N SER A 83 -26.51 5.49 -4.19
CA SER A 83 -27.25 5.51 -2.92
C SER A 83 -28.01 6.82 -2.61
N LEU A 84 -28.07 7.78 -3.55
CA LEU A 84 -28.79 9.07 -3.41
C LEU A 84 -30.13 9.15 -4.16
N ARG A 85 -30.73 8.03 -4.55
CA ARG A 85 -32.16 7.97 -4.91
C ARG A 85 -32.78 6.83 -4.09
N PHE A 86 -33.83 7.00 -3.30
CA PHE A 86 -34.98 7.87 -3.40
C PHE A 86 -35.44 8.21 -1.98
N ASN A 87 -35.57 9.50 -1.62
CA ASN A 87 -36.44 9.83 -0.50
C ASN A 87 -37.85 10.04 -1.04
N ASN A 88 -38.68 9.05 -0.76
CA ASN A 88 -40.12 9.08 -0.88
C ASN A 88 -40.68 10.25 -0.05
N SER A 89 -41.13 11.31 -0.71
CA SER A 89 -42.03 12.28 -0.10
C SER A 89 -43.38 12.17 -0.79
N ASN A 90 -44.26 11.38 -0.17
CA ASN A 90 -45.70 11.46 -0.34
C ASN A 90 -46.13 12.92 -0.19
N PHE A 91 -46.74 13.49 -1.23
CA PHE A 91 -47.58 14.68 -1.12
C PHE A 91 -48.99 14.29 -1.55
N PHE A 92 -49.90 14.59 -0.63
CA PHE A 92 -51.36 14.40 -0.67
C PHE A 92 -52.02 15.07 -1.87
#